data_AF-A0A4Y7KZ21-F1
#
_entry.id   AF-A0A4Y7KZ21-F1
#
_cell.length_a   1.000
_cell.length_b   1.000
_cell.length_c   1.000
_cell.angle_alpha   90.00
_cell.angle_beta   90.00
_cell.angle_gamma   90.00
#
_symmetry.space_group_name_H-M   'P 1'
#
loop_
_entity.id
_entity.type
_entity.pdbx_description
1 polymer ?
#
loop_
_entity_poly.entity_id
_entity_poly.type
_entity_poly.pdbx_seq_one_letter_code
_entity_poly.pdbx_strand_id
1 'polypeptide(L)'
;MGRVKLALYLLIFVCISERLLRLGFVNREEQIPVSLPRKYLRKMPLKMVDVTPSDFDQAFEKFNSENGRIKFILFLADIDPSTSVSWCPDCVRAEPVIYKKLEESSSDVLLLRAYVGDRPTWRTPNHPWRIDSRFNLKGVPTLVRWENGSVQGRLEDHEAHVQSKIESLLS
;
A
#
# COMPACT_ATOMS: atom_id res chain seq x y z
N MET A 1 62.35 14.28 39.85
CA MET A 1 61.21 13.44 40.29
C MET A 1 60.17 13.32 39.15
N GLY A 2 60.53 12.71 38.01
CA GLY A 2 59.70 12.82 36.78
C GLY A 2 60.01 11.84 35.65
N ARG A 3 60.52 10.64 35.94
CA ARG A 3 60.81 9.63 34.88
C ARG A 3 60.24 8.22 35.12
N VAL A 4 59.48 8.00 36.20
CA VAL A 4 59.01 6.64 36.57
C VAL A 4 57.54 6.39 36.23
N LYS A 5 56.73 7.44 36.01
CA LYS A 5 55.28 7.27 35.74
C LYS A 5 54.91 6.92 34.30
N LEU A 6 55.81 7.12 33.32
CA LEU A 6 55.50 6.86 31.91
C LEU A 6 55.71 5.38 31.53
N ALA A 7 56.62 4.67 32.20
CA ALA A 7 56.91 3.27 31.93
C ALA A 7 55.78 2.32 32.41
N LEU A 8 55.04 2.70 33.45
CA LEU A 8 53.93 1.89 33.97
C LEU A 8 52.70 1.95 33.07
N TYR A 9 52.48 3.06 32.35
CA TYR A 9 51.34 3.21 31.43
C TYR A 9 51.51 2.39 30.14
N LEU A 10 52.75 2.24 29.65
CA LEU A 10 53.01 1.45 28.44
C LEU A 10 52.88 -0.06 28.68
N LEU A 11 53.26 -0.55 29.87
CA LEU A 11 53.14 -1.98 30.20
C LEU A 11 51.69 -2.43 30.40
N ILE A 12 50.80 -1.54 30.86
CA ILE A 12 49.36 -1.83 30.99
C ILE A 12 48.69 -1.92 29.61
N PHE A 13 49.08 -1.08 28.65
CA PHE A 13 48.50 -1.10 27.29
C PHE A 13 48.87 -2.36 26.49
N VAL A 14 50.09 -2.86 26.64
CA VAL A 14 50.52 -4.09 25.94
C VAL A 14 49.82 -5.32 26.50
N CYS A 15 49.56 -5.38 27.81
CA CYS A 15 48.91 -6.53 28.45
C CYS A 15 47.40 -6.64 28.13
N ILE A 16 46.73 -5.53 27.83
CA ILE A 16 45.31 -5.52 27.43
C ILE A 16 45.14 -5.98 25.97
N SER A 17 46.11 -5.69 25.09
CA SER A 17 46.06 -6.07 23.67
C SER A 17 46.20 -7.58 23.46
N GLU A 18 47.13 -8.24 24.16
CA GLU A 18 47.34 -9.69 24.01
C GLU A 18 46.21 -10.54 24.62
N ARG A 19 45.41 -9.98 25.54
CA ARG A 19 44.27 -10.70 26.15
C ARG A 19 43.02 -10.69 25.26
N LEU A 20 42.92 -9.76 24.31
CA LEU A 20 41.80 -9.67 23.37
C LEU A 20 41.96 -10.60 22.16
N LEU A 21 43.18 -11.01 21.81
CA LEU A 21 43.44 -11.94 20.71
C LEU A 21 43.25 -13.43 21.07
N ARG A 22 43.11 -13.77 22.37
CA ARG A 22 42.82 -15.15 22.83
C ARG A 22 41.34 -15.47 23.06
N LEU A 23 40.43 -14.52 22.83
CA LEU A 23 38.99 -14.73 23.03
C LEU A 23 38.23 -15.22 21.79
N GLY A 24 38.93 -15.82 20.81
CA GLY A 24 38.27 -16.71 19.85
C GLY A 24 37.32 -16.02 18.88
N PHE A 25 37.86 -15.11 18.07
CA PHE A 25 37.27 -14.76 16.78
C PHE A 25 37.35 -15.99 15.84
N VAL A 26 36.35 -16.87 15.90
CA VAL A 26 36.00 -17.78 14.80
C VAL A 26 34.50 -17.67 14.57
N ASN A 27 34.18 -17.36 13.32
CA ASN A 27 32.87 -17.23 12.70
C ASN A 27 31.80 -18.16 13.25
N ARG A 28 30.61 -17.61 13.51
CA ARG A 28 29.35 -18.34 13.40
C ARG A 28 28.30 -17.40 12.80
N GLU A 29 27.97 -17.66 11.54
CA GLU A 29 26.68 -17.31 10.96
C GLU A 29 25.59 -17.88 11.89
N GLU A 30 24.77 -17.04 12.52
CA GLU A 30 23.52 -17.32 13.27
C GLU A 30 23.41 -16.22 14.36
N GLN A 31 22.43 -15.34 14.46
CA GLN A 31 21.09 -15.23 13.92
C GLN A 31 20.77 -13.73 13.82
N ILE A 32 20.38 -13.27 12.64
CA ILE A 32 19.57 -12.04 12.55
C ILE A 32 18.22 -12.41 13.21
N PRO A 33 17.72 -11.72 14.25
CA PRO A 33 16.37 -11.96 14.70
C PRO A 33 15.41 -11.50 13.60
N VAL A 34 15.00 -12.45 12.78
CA VAL A 34 13.91 -12.30 11.82
C VAL A 34 12.63 -12.06 12.62
N SER A 35 11.88 -11.05 12.20
CA SER A 35 10.60 -10.56 12.73
C SER A 35 10.65 -9.62 13.94
N LEU A 36 10.71 -8.32 13.64
CA LEU A 36 10.13 -7.31 14.53
C LEU A 36 8.64 -7.64 14.73
N PRO A 37 8.11 -7.59 15.96
CA PRO A 37 6.70 -7.86 16.19
C PRO A 37 5.85 -6.86 15.42
N ARG A 38 4.80 -7.34 14.74
CA ARG A 38 3.92 -6.58 13.82
C ARG A 38 3.43 -5.23 14.37
N LYS A 39 3.41 -5.08 15.69
CA LYS A 39 3.11 -3.83 16.42
C LYS A 39 4.09 -2.67 16.16
N TYR A 40 5.30 -2.94 15.64
CA TYR A 40 6.30 -1.94 15.29
C TYR A 40 6.57 -1.81 13.79
N LEU A 41 5.84 -2.55 12.93
CA LEU A 41 5.79 -2.20 11.51
C LEU A 41 5.17 -0.81 11.41
N ARG A 42 5.92 0.17 10.90
CA ARG A 42 5.39 1.48 10.56
C ARG A 42 4.19 1.25 9.65
N LYS A 43 2.97 1.47 10.15
CA LYS A 43 1.75 1.44 9.34
C LYS A 43 1.99 2.45 8.22
N MET A 44 2.21 1.95 7.00
CA MET A 44 2.41 2.84 5.86
C MET A 44 1.06 3.50 5.56
N PRO A 45 1.06 4.79 5.21
CA PRO A 45 -0.19 5.53 5.08
C PRO A 45 -0.96 5.09 3.84
N LEU A 46 -2.25 4.80 3.98
CA LEU A 46 -3.17 4.75 2.86
C LEU A 46 -3.48 6.19 2.44
N LYS A 47 -3.13 6.55 1.20
CA LYS A 47 -3.51 7.85 0.61
C LYS A 47 -4.71 7.63 -0.32
N MET A 48 -5.81 8.34 -0.05
CA MET A 48 -7.02 8.30 -0.86
C MET A 48 -7.21 9.62 -1.62
N VAL A 49 -7.62 9.53 -2.87
CA VAL A 49 -7.92 10.68 -3.73
C VAL A 49 -9.24 10.43 -4.44
N ASP A 50 -10.16 11.38 -4.38
CA ASP A 50 -11.50 11.27 -4.94
C ASP A 50 -11.58 11.99 -6.27
N VAL A 51 -12.19 11.33 -7.25
CA VAL A 51 -12.30 11.85 -8.60
C VAL A 51 -13.66 11.56 -9.20
N THR A 52 -14.09 12.48 -10.04
CA THR A 52 -15.25 12.36 -10.91
C THR A 52 -14.77 12.02 -12.34
N PRO A 53 -15.68 11.68 -13.27
CA PRO A 53 -15.29 11.43 -14.66
C PRO A 53 -14.64 12.65 -15.34
N SER A 54 -14.95 13.88 -14.92
CA SER A 54 -14.37 15.10 -15.49
C SER A 54 -12.93 15.36 -15.03
N ASP A 55 -12.61 15.04 -13.78
CA ASP A 55 -11.28 15.29 -13.19
C ASP A 55 -10.35 14.08 -13.29
N PHE A 56 -10.88 12.95 -13.78
CA PHE A 56 -10.22 11.66 -13.79
C PHE A 56 -8.85 11.72 -14.45
N ASP A 57 -8.75 12.25 -15.67
CA ASP A 57 -7.49 12.20 -16.43
C ASP A 57 -6.39 13.01 -15.74
N GLN A 58 -6.70 14.19 -15.19
CA GLN A 58 -5.71 14.99 -14.47
C GLN A 58 -5.21 14.28 -13.20
N ALA A 59 -6.13 13.69 -12.45
CA ALA A 59 -5.78 12.95 -11.24
C ALA A 59 -5.07 11.64 -11.56
N PHE A 60 -5.43 10.99 -12.66
CA PHE A 60 -4.83 9.75 -13.14
C PHE A 60 -3.37 9.97 -13.57
N GLU A 61 -3.03 11.10 -14.20
CA GLU A 61 -1.64 11.42 -14.51
C GLU A 61 -0.78 11.64 -13.25
N LYS A 62 -1.33 12.34 -12.24
CA LYS A 62 -0.68 12.49 -10.93
C LYS A 62 -0.51 11.13 -10.24
N PHE A 63 -1.54 10.30 -10.29
CA PHE A 63 -1.53 8.94 -9.78
C PHE A 63 -0.49 8.06 -10.49
N ASN A 64 -0.37 8.17 -11.81
CA ASN A 64 0.56 7.38 -12.60
C ASN A 64 2.02 7.85 -12.42
N SER A 65 2.26 9.13 -12.13
CA SER A 65 3.60 9.68 -11.86
C SER A 65 4.14 9.39 -10.45
N GLU A 66 3.30 9.07 -9.46
CA GLU A 66 3.78 8.68 -8.12
C GLU A 66 4.50 7.32 -8.15
N ASN A 67 5.80 7.27 -7.90
CA ASN A 67 6.57 6.02 -7.91
C ASN A 67 6.75 5.43 -6.50
N GLY A 68 6.97 4.12 -6.41
CA GLY A 68 7.28 3.43 -5.15
C GLY A 68 6.07 3.11 -4.27
N ARG A 69 4.85 3.24 -4.80
CA ARG A 69 3.59 2.94 -4.11
C ARG A 69 2.78 1.91 -4.87
N ILE A 70 2.03 1.09 -4.14
CA ILE A 70 1.04 0.21 -4.76
C ILE A 70 -0.18 1.07 -5.12
N LYS A 71 -0.62 0.93 -6.37
CA LYS A 71 -1.63 1.79 -6.98
C LYS A 71 -2.93 1.02 -7.19
N PHE A 72 -4.01 1.51 -6.60
CA PHE A 72 -5.34 1.00 -6.81
C PHE A 72 -6.28 2.07 -7.33
N ILE A 73 -7.20 1.65 -8.21
CA ILE A 73 -8.31 2.46 -8.68
C ILE A 73 -9.58 1.73 -8.28
N LEU A 74 -10.45 2.40 -7.53
CA LEU A 74 -11.70 1.85 -7.05
C LEU A 74 -12.84 2.65 -7.68
N PHE A 75 -13.60 2.00 -8.55
CA PHE A 75 -14.78 2.57 -9.17
C PHE A 75 -16.01 2.35 -8.30
N LEU A 76 -16.67 3.43 -7.90
CA LEU A 76 -17.79 3.46 -6.95
C LEU A 76 -18.99 4.19 -7.53
N ALA A 77 -20.15 3.85 -6.99
CA ALA A 77 -21.41 4.57 -7.22
C ALA A 77 -21.47 5.82 -6.33
N ASP A 78 -21.95 6.94 -6.86
CA ASP A 78 -22.15 8.15 -6.06
C ASP A 78 -23.15 7.97 -4.92
N ILE A 79 -23.03 8.87 -3.95
CA ILE A 79 -23.96 8.99 -2.83
C ILE A 79 -25.28 9.57 -3.36
N ASP A 80 -26.38 8.85 -3.10
CA ASP A 80 -27.73 9.33 -3.41
C ASP A 80 -28.11 10.45 -2.41
N PRO A 81 -28.44 11.66 -2.88
CA PRO A 81 -28.79 12.78 -2.00
C PRO A 81 -30.06 12.52 -1.18
N SER A 82 -30.94 11.60 -1.61
CA SER A 82 -32.18 11.27 -0.91
C SER A 82 -31.98 10.35 0.29
N THR A 83 -31.02 9.43 0.20
CA THR A 83 -30.75 8.42 1.25
C THR A 83 -29.44 8.65 1.99
N SER A 84 -28.60 9.59 1.51
CA SER A 84 -27.25 9.85 2.02
C SER A 84 -26.33 8.63 2.00
N VAL A 85 -26.65 7.60 1.20
CA VAL A 85 -25.84 6.40 1.00
C VAL A 85 -25.63 6.15 -0.49
N SER A 86 -24.60 5.38 -0.85
CA SER A 86 -24.38 5.00 -2.25
C SER A 86 -25.61 4.28 -2.80
N TRP A 87 -26.05 4.63 -4.02
CA TRP A 87 -27.22 4.00 -4.65
C TRP A 87 -26.97 2.53 -5.02
N CYS A 88 -25.72 2.07 -4.97
CA CYS A 88 -25.34 0.69 -5.24
C CYS A 88 -25.17 -0.10 -3.92
N PRO A 89 -26.01 -1.12 -3.65
CA PRO A 89 -25.89 -1.92 -2.43
C PRO A 89 -24.58 -2.73 -2.37
N ASP A 90 -24.00 -3.11 -3.51
CA ASP A 90 -22.72 -3.81 -3.55
C ASP A 90 -21.56 -2.89 -3.16
N CYS A 91 -21.59 -1.62 -3.56
CA CYS A 91 -20.61 -0.62 -3.15
C CYS A 91 -20.64 -0.44 -1.62
N VAL A 92 -21.83 -0.30 -1.02
CA VAL A 92 -22.00 -0.18 0.44
C VAL A 92 -21.39 -1.36 1.20
N ARG A 93 -21.44 -2.57 0.65
CA ARG A 93 -20.86 -3.77 1.27
C ARG A 93 -19.35 -3.88 1.05
N ALA A 94 -18.86 -3.60 -0.16
CA ALA A 94 -17.46 -3.82 -0.52
C ALA A 94 -16.52 -2.74 0.00
N GLU A 95 -16.95 -1.46 -0.07
CA GLU A 95 -16.16 -0.30 0.32
C GLU A 95 -15.50 -0.42 1.72
N PRO A 96 -16.23 -0.72 2.81
CA PRO A 96 -15.63 -0.84 4.14
C PRO A 96 -14.65 -2.01 4.24
N VAL A 97 -14.86 -3.09 3.48
CA VAL A 97 -13.95 -4.25 3.47
C VAL A 97 -12.65 -3.89 2.78
N ILE A 98 -12.73 -3.21 1.63
CA ILE A 98 -11.56 -2.75 0.88
C ILE A 98 -10.74 -1.79 1.71
N TYR A 99 -11.36 -0.75 2.29
CA TYR A 99 -10.63 0.24 3.09
C TYR A 99 -9.92 -0.38 4.27
N LYS A 100 -10.63 -1.24 5.02
CA LYS A 100 -10.04 -1.94 6.16
C LYS A 100 -8.80 -2.74 5.75
N LYS A 101 -8.85 -3.45 4.62
CA LYS A 101 -7.73 -4.27 4.14
C LYS A 101 -6.57 -3.46 3.60
N LEU A 102 -6.85 -2.38 2.88
CA LEU A 102 -5.81 -1.48 2.40
C LEU A 102 -5.13 -0.75 3.57
N GLU A 103 -5.87 -0.39 4.62
CA GLU A 103 -5.29 0.20 5.84
C GLU A 103 -4.52 -0.80 6.71
N GLU A 104 -4.95 -2.07 6.77
CA GLU A 104 -4.26 -3.14 7.50
C GLU A 104 -2.97 -3.61 6.78
N SER A 105 -2.83 -3.24 5.51
CA SER A 105 -1.64 -3.55 4.72
C SER A 105 -0.40 -2.85 5.28
N SER A 106 0.75 -3.52 5.19
CA SER A 106 2.04 -2.93 5.51
C SER A 106 2.63 -2.10 4.37
N SER A 107 1.97 -2.06 3.22
CA SER A 107 2.45 -1.39 2.00
C SER A 107 1.98 0.07 1.92
N ASP A 108 2.77 0.95 1.29
CA ASP A 108 2.32 2.30 0.94
C ASP A 108 1.36 2.22 -0.25
N VAL A 109 0.10 2.51 0.01
CA VAL A 109 -0.98 2.36 -0.96
C VAL A 109 -1.54 3.71 -1.35
N LEU A 110 -1.60 3.96 -2.65
CA LEU A 110 -2.33 5.05 -3.27
C LEU A 110 -3.64 4.52 -3.86
N LEU A 111 -4.77 5.00 -3.35
CA LEU A 111 -6.10 4.63 -3.77
C LEU A 111 -6.80 5.81 -4.47
N LEU A 112 -7.11 5.63 -5.74
CA LEU A 112 -7.92 6.56 -6.53
C LEU A 112 -9.38 6.12 -6.51
N ARG A 113 -10.26 6.88 -5.86
CA ARG A 113 -11.70 6.61 -5.76
C ARG A 113 -12.42 7.34 -6.88
N ALA A 114 -12.86 6.58 -7.86
CA ALA A 114 -13.47 7.08 -9.08
C ALA A 114 -14.99 6.90 -8.98
N TYR A 115 -15.72 7.99 -8.76
CA TYR A 115 -17.17 7.96 -8.66
C TYR A 115 -17.83 8.06 -10.03
N VAL A 116 -18.71 7.11 -10.35
CA VAL A 116 -19.30 6.97 -11.70
C VAL A 116 -20.46 7.92 -11.99
N GLY A 117 -20.85 8.77 -11.05
CA GLY A 117 -22.10 9.52 -11.18
C GLY A 117 -23.30 8.81 -10.56
N ASP A 118 -24.47 9.38 -10.86
CA ASP A 118 -25.76 8.83 -10.49
C ASP A 118 -26.11 7.56 -11.29
N ARG A 119 -27.11 6.84 -10.78
CA ARG A 119 -27.59 5.59 -11.40
C ARG A 119 -27.99 5.74 -12.89
N PRO A 120 -28.73 6.77 -13.33
CA PRO A 120 -29.07 6.92 -14.75
C PRO A 120 -27.86 7.22 -15.63
N THR A 121 -26.90 8.04 -15.18
CA THR A 121 -25.66 8.30 -15.93
C THR A 121 -24.86 7.02 -16.11
N TRP A 122 -24.69 6.23 -15.04
CA TRP A 122 -23.94 4.96 -15.08
C TRP A 122 -24.57 3.89 -16.00
N ARG A 123 -25.90 3.86 -16.09
CA ARG A 123 -26.63 2.90 -16.93
C ARG A 123 -26.49 3.16 -18.42
N THR A 124 -26.00 4.34 -18.80
CA THR A 124 -25.81 4.68 -20.21
C THR A 124 -24.61 3.90 -20.77
N PRO A 125 -24.74 3.23 -21.93
CA PRO A 125 -23.65 2.45 -22.52
C PRO A 125 -22.45 3.32 -22.91
N ASN A 126 -22.68 4.60 -23.20
CA ASN A 126 -21.66 5.59 -23.58
C ASN A 126 -20.93 6.20 -22.38
N HIS A 127 -21.09 5.64 -21.18
CA HIS A 127 -20.36 6.13 -20.00
C HIS A 127 -18.84 6.06 -20.26
N PRO A 128 -18.06 7.12 -19.94
CA PRO A 128 -16.64 7.19 -20.27
C PRO A 128 -15.85 5.93 -19.88
N TRP A 129 -16.01 5.45 -18.65
CA TRP A 129 -15.30 4.25 -18.17
C TRP A 129 -15.87 2.90 -18.64
N ARG A 130 -17.03 2.88 -19.31
CA ARG A 130 -17.53 1.68 -20.02
C ARG A 130 -16.87 1.54 -21.39
N ILE A 131 -16.67 2.65 -22.09
CA ILE A 131 -16.08 2.68 -23.44
C ILE A 131 -14.55 2.81 -23.43
N ASP A 132 -13.97 3.25 -22.31
CA ASP A 132 -12.52 3.35 -22.14
C ASP A 132 -11.85 1.97 -22.22
N SER A 133 -10.96 1.81 -23.19
CA SER A 133 -10.24 0.54 -23.45
C SER A 133 -9.32 0.14 -22.30
N ARG A 134 -8.92 1.08 -21.43
CA ARG A 134 -8.07 0.81 -20.26
C ARG A 134 -8.82 0.02 -19.18
N PHE A 135 -10.11 0.28 -19.02
CA PHE A 135 -10.90 -0.25 -17.91
C PHE A 135 -12.04 -1.16 -18.35
N ASN A 136 -12.74 -0.80 -19.44
CA ASN A 136 -13.89 -1.51 -19.99
C ASN A 136 -14.83 -2.01 -18.89
N LEU A 137 -15.30 -1.08 -18.04
CA LEU A 137 -16.03 -1.42 -16.83
C LEU A 137 -17.40 -2.02 -17.16
N LYS A 138 -17.71 -3.13 -16.51
CA LYS A 138 -19.01 -3.80 -16.65
C LYS A 138 -19.97 -3.40 -15.54
N GLY A 139 -19.45 -3.28 -14.32
CA GLY A 139 -20.20 -3.05 -13.09
C GLY A 139 -19.44 -2.19 -12.07
N VAL A 140 -20.14 -1.82 -11.01
CA VAL A 140 -19.58 -1.21 -9.80
C VAL A 140 -20.11 -1.99 -8.60
N PRO A 141 -19.30 -2.23 -7.55
CA PRO A 141 -17.93 -1.76 -7.36
C PRO A 141 -16.91 -2.55 -8.18
N THR A 142 -15.88 -1.87 -8.69
CA THR A 142 -14.74 -2.53 -9.35
C THR A 142 -13.43 -2.01 -8.77
N LEU A 143 -12.61 -2.89 -8.19
CA LEU A 143 -11.27 -2.57 -7.71
C LEU A 143 -10.24 -3.03 -8.75
N VAL A 144 -9.31 -2.15 -9.11
CA VAL A 144 -8.27 -2.38 -10.12
C VAL A 144 -6.90 -2.12 -9.51
N ARG A 145 -5.98 -3.09 -9.61
CA ARG A 145 -4.56 -2.87 -9.36
C ARG A 145 -3.91 -2.35 -10.64
N TRP A 146 -3.32 -1.16 -10.55
CA TRP A 146 -2.64 -0.52 -11.66
C TRP A 146 -1.12 -0.60 -11.49
N GLU A 147 -0.43 -1.18 -12.45
CA GLU A 147 1.03 -1.31 -12.41
C GLU A 147 1.60 -1.27 -13.82
N ASN A 148 2.76 -0.60 -13.99
CA ASN A 148 3.47 -0.53 -15.27
C ASN A 148 2.59 -0.12 -16.46
N GLY A 149 1.65 0.81 -16.24
CA GLY A 149 0.76 1.31 -17.29
C GLY A 149 -0.36 0.36 -17.72
N SER A 150 -0.63 -0.69 -16.95
CA SER A 150 -1.68 -1.67 -17.25
C SER A 150 -2.40 -2.18 -16.01
N VAL A 151 -3.56 -2.80 -16.21
CA VAL A 151 -4.31 -3.48 -15.17
C VAL A 151 -3.66 -4.84 -14.89
N GLN A 152 -3.08 -5.02 -13.70
CA GLN A 152 -2.49 -6.30 -13.28
C GLN A 152 -3.53 -7.25 -12.69
N GLY A 153 -4.56 -6.69 -12.06
CA GLY A 153 -5.62 -7.47 -11.44
C GLY A 153 -6.85 -6.63 -11.20
N ARG A 154 -8.01 -7.28 -11.20
CA ARG A 154 -9.28 -6.64 -10.97
C ARG A 154 -10.21 -7.51 -10.14
N LEU A 155 -11.03 -6.90 -9.30
CA LEU A 155 -12.13 -7.54 -8.59
C LEU A 155 -13.41 -6.80 -8.94
N GLU A 156 -14.38 -7.52 -9.47
CA GLU A 156 -15.67 -6.98 -9.90
C GLU A 156 -16.79 -7.51 -9.00
N ASP A 157 -17.85 -6.72 -8.83
CA ASP A 157 -19.12 -7.13 -8.23
C ASP A 157 -18.98 -7.89 -6.89
N HIS A 158 -19.30 -9.19 -6.91
CA HIS A 158 -19.30 -10.09 -5.75
C HIS A 158 -17.90 -10.50 -5.31
N GLU A 159 -16.85 -10.16 -6.04
CA GLU A 159 -15.48 -10.45 -5.63
C GLU A 159 -14.89 -9.33 -4.79
N ALA A 160 -15.39 -8.11 -4.96
CA ALA A 160 -14.85 -6.90 -4.33
C ALA A 160 -15.02 -6.90 -2.79
N HIS A 161 -15.91 -7.72 -2.24
CA HIS A 161 -16.09 -7.87 -0.78
C HIS A 161 -15.34 -9.08 -0.20
N VAL A 162 -14.64 -9.86 -1.02
CA VAL A 162 -13.95 -11.08 -0.59
C VAL A 162 -12.55 -10.72 -0.10
N GLN A 163 -12.35 -10.75 1.21
CA GLN A 163 -11.09 -10.36 1.86
C GLN A 163 -9.85 -11.05 1.31
N SER A 164 -9.92 -12.37 1.09
CA SER A 164 -8.77 -13.14 0.59
C SER A 164 -8.34 -12.73 -0.82
N LYS A 165 -9.30 -12.31 -1.66
CA LYS A 165 -9.00 -11.81 -3.01
C LYS A 165 -8.35 -10.43 -2.97
N ILE A 166 -8.79 -9.56 -2.06
CA ILE A 166 -8.15 -8.25 -1.85
C ILE A 166 -6.71 -8.42 -1.35
N GLU A 167 -6.48 -9.36 -0.44
CA GLU A 167 -5.13 -9.69 0.04
C GLU A 167 -4.23 -10.23 -1.07
N SER A 168 -4.78 -11.07 -1.95
CA SER A 168 -4.06 -11.58 -3.13
C SER A 168 -3.73 -10.48 -4.14
N LEU A 169 -4.55 -9.42 -4.23
CA LEU A 169 -4.22 -8.24 -5.02
C LEU A 169 -3.14 -7.37 -4.37
N LEU A 170 -2.93 -7.45 -3.06
CA LEU A 170 -1.94 -6.66 -2.33
C LEU A 170 -0.54 -7.29 -2.32
N SER A 171 -0.47 -8.62 -2.41
CA SER A 171 0.79 -9.39 -2.52
C SER A 171 1.47 -9.21 -3.87
#